data_AF-A0A146LLK3-F1
#
_entry.id   AF-A0A146LLK3-F1
#
_cell.length_a   1.000
_cell.length_b   1.000
_cell.length_c   1.000
_cell.angle_alpha   90.00
_cell.angle_beta   90.00
_cell.angle_gamma   90.00
#
_symmetry.space_group_name_H-M   'P 1'
#
loop_
_entity.id
_entity.type
_entity.pdbx_description
1 polymer ?
#
loop_
_entity_poly.entity_id
_entity_poly.type
_entity_poly.pdbx_seq_one_letter_code
_entity_poly.pdbx_strand_id
1 'polypeptide(L)'
;IIKLFLYPNRYNLQVVLLAENLAVVGGTTTMEESTEIFSHDELMEITKSTLEKLLGLDSLLSYLPADVSPEEVAAELALQHGQSMSLTLHKENRQTWNVVVHKGAKVIDLKHAVKRCVTQQLKRRGETRKISWRYVWKNNHLLFDHQTLDNDEALLSDYGVANKSDLYFVKRKRIKGAR
;
A
#
# COMPACT_ATOMS: atom_id res chain seq x y z
N ILE A 1 -16.62 10.37 -7.48
CA ILE A 1 -15.28 9.80 -7.25
C ILE A 1 -14.94 9.68 -5.74
N ILE A 2 -15.00 10.74 -4.93
CA ILE A 2 -14.66 10.63 -3.49
C ILE A 2 -15.76 9.95 -2.63
N LYS A 3 -17.04 10.11 -2.99
CA LYS A 3 -18.15 9.35 -2.36
C LYS A 3 -17.99 7.83 -2.51
N LEU A 4 -17.36 7.35 -3.58
CA LEU A 4 -17.09 5.92 -3.82
C LEU A 4 -15.95 5.36 -2.96
N PHE A 5 -15.05 6.22 -2.46
CA PHE A 5 -13.98 5.78 -1.57
C PHE A 5 -14.48 5.62 -0.12
N LEU A 6 -15.57 6.28 0.27
CA LEU A 6 -16.16 6.15 1.62
C LEU A 6 -17.47 5.36 1.65
N TYR A 7 -18.22 5.30 0.54
CA TYR A 7 -19.44 4.52 0.39
C TYR A 7 -19.50 3.87 -1.01
N PRO A 8 -19.05 2.62 -1.18
CA PRO A 8 -19.21 1.91 -2.43
C PRO A 8 -20.63 1.35 -2.55
N ASN A 9 -21.38 1.86 -3.54
CA ASN A 9 -22.62 1.27 -4.01
C ASN A 9 -22.31 -0.07 -4.72
N ARG A 10 -23.13 -1.08 -4.47
CA ARG A 10 -23.00 -2.45 -4.98
C ARG A 10 -23.26 -2.44 -6.49
N TYR A 11 -22.29 -2.80 -7.33
CA TYR A 11 -22.47 -3.52 -8.61
C TYR A 11 -21.08 -3.79 -9.20
N ASN A 12 -20.60 -5.02 -9.06
CA ASN A 12 -19.95 -5.83 -10.11
C ASN A 12 -19.34 -7.08 -9.48
N LEU A 13 -20.16 -8.14 -9.50
CA LEU A 13 -19.72 -9.53 -9.56
C LEU A 13 -19.55 -9.90 -11.04
N GLN A 14 -18.67 -10.88 -11.32
CA GLN A 14 -18.20 -11.39 -12.61
C GLN A 14 -17.06 -10.56 -13.22
N VAL A 15 -15.91 -11.12 -13.64
CA VAL A 15 -15.66 -12.43 -14.23
C VAL A 15 -14.24 -12.91 -13.84
N VAL A 16 -14.12 -14.19 -13.46
CA VAL A 16 -12.88 -14.99 -13.50
C VAL A 16 -13.03 -15.97 -14.66
N LEU A 17 -11.97 -16.16 -15.46
CA LEU A 17 -11.47 -17.43 -16.02
C LEU A 17 -10.99 -17.38 -17.49
N LEU A 18 -9.78 -17.96 -17.65
CA LEU A 18 -9.24 -18.76 -18.77
C LEU A 18 -8.79 -18.08 -20.07
N ALA A 19 -7.51 -18.26 -20.42
CA ALA A 19 -7.11 -19.23 -21.44
C ALA A 19 -5.58 -19.45 -21.44
N GLU A 20 -5.18 -20.72 -21.42
CA GLU A 20 -3.86 -21.22 -21.81
C GLU A 20 -3.65 -21.07 -23.33
N ASN A 21 -2.40 -20.95 -23.80
CA ASN A 21 -1.89 -21.79 -24.90
C ASN A 21 -0.38 -21.63 -25.13
N LEU A 22 0.26 -22.77 -25.40
CA LEU A 22 1.66 -22.98 -25.76
C LEU A 22 2.02 -22.37 -27.12
N ALA A 23 3.28 -21.91 -27.25
CA ALA A 23 4.05 -22.09 -28.48
C ALA A 23 5.54 -22.27 -28.14
N VAL A 24 6.05 -23.44 -28.51
CA VAL A 24 7.47 -23.83 -28.53
C VAL A 24 8.12 -23.23 -29.76
N VAL A 25 9.29 -22.58 -29.62
CA VAL A 25 10.24 -22.39 -30.72
C VAL A 25 11.65 -22.61 -30.18
N GLY A 26 12.34 -23.60 -30.76
CA GLY A 26 13.76 -23.87 -30.52
C GLY A 26 14.67 -23.02 -31.40
N GLY A 27 15.96 -22.98 -31.04
CA GLY A 27 17.00 -22.36 -31.88
C GLY A 27 18.31 -22.10 -31.15
N THR A 28 19.17 -23.13 -31.13
CA THR A 28 20.64 -23.13 -31.19
C THR A 28 21.47 -22.01 -30.55
N THR A 29 22.34 -22.46 -29.63
CA THR A 29 23.58 -21.85 -29.13
C THR A 29 24.48 -21.27 -30.24
N THR A 30 24.83 -19.99 -30.08
CA THR A 30 26.10 -19.43 -30.57
C THR A 30 26.58 -18.42 -29.53
N MET A 31 27.77 -18.66 -28.96
CA MET A 31 28.46 -17.71 -28.09
C MET A 31 29.04 -16.59 -28.95
N GLU A 32 28.40 -15.43 -28.94
CA GLU A 32 28.99 -14.17 -29.33
C GLU A 32 28.77 -13.21 -28.15
N GLU A 33 29.84 -12.68 -27.57
CA GLU A 33 29.78 -11.53 -26.65
C GLU A 33 29.40 -10.30 -27.48
N SER A 34 28.15 -10.24 -27.94
CA SER A 34 27.50 -9.02 -28.35
C SER A 34 27.07 -8.31 -27.07
N THR A 35 27.55 -7.09 -26.85
CA THR A 35 26.88 -6.20 -25.89
C THR A 35 25.52 -5.87 -26.48
N GLU A 36 24.54 -6.74 -26.24
CA GLU A 36 23.15 -6.54 -26.64
C GLU A 36 22.69 -5.20 -26.07
N ILE A 37 22.44 -4.24 -26.98
CA ILE A 37 21.90 -2.94 -26.62
C ILE A 37 20.42 -3.14 -26.36
N PHE A 38 20.08 -3.55 -25.14
CA PHE A 38 18.70 -3.66 -24.71
C PHE A 38 18.05 -2.27 -24.67
N SER A 39 16.81 -2.17 -25.16
CA SER A 39 15.97 -1.03 -24.82
C SER A 39 15.65 -1.04 -23.31
N HIS A 40 15.28 0.12 -22.75
CA HIS A 40 14.90 0.20 -21.33
C HIS A 40 13.74 -0.76 -21.00
N ASP A 41 12.78 -0.90 -21.91
CA ASP A 41 11.61 -1.74 -21.71
C ASP A 41 11.98 -3.23 -21.72
N GLU A 42 12.81 -3.67 -22.66
CA GLU A 42 13.32 -5.07 -22.71
C GLU A 42 14.15 -5.40 -21.47
N LEU A 43 15.04 -4.50 -21.05
CA LEU A 43 15.84 -4.71 -19.84
C LEU A 43 14.96 -4.76 -18.59
N MET A 44 13.93 -3.91 -18.50
CA MET A 44 12.95 -3.95 -17.43
C MET A 44 12.12 -5.24 -17.42
N GLU A 45 11.82 -5.81 -18.58
CA GLU A 45 11.10 -7.07 -18.69
C GLU A 45 11.97 -8.26 -18.28
N ILE A 46 13.22 -8.33 -18.79
CA ILE A 46 14.18 -9.37 -18.45
C ILE A 46 14.49 -9.37 -16.94
N THR A 47 14.75 -8.18 -16.38
CA THR A 47 15.05 -8.06 -14.94
C THR A 47 13.86 -8.48 -14.08
N LYS A 48 12.64 -8.06 -14.41
CA LYS A 48 11.42 -8.50 -13.71
C LYS A 48 11.23 -10.01 -13.78
N SER A 49 11.32 -10.60 -14.98
CA SER A 49 11.15 -12.04 -15.16
C SER A 49 12.20 -12.85 -14.40
N THR A 50 13.45 -12.37 -14.37
CA THR A 50 14.53 -13.03 -13.63
C THR A 50 14.30 -12.94 -12.12
N LEU A 51 13.89 -11.78 -11.61
CA LEU A 51 13.56 -11.60 -10.19
C LEU A 51 12.37 -12.48 -9.77
N GLU A 52 11.32 -12.56 -10.57
CA GLU A 52 10.15 -13.42 -10.28
C GLU A 52 10.55 -14.89 -10.19
N LYS A 53 11.42 -15.37 -11.08
CA LYS A 53 11.96 -16.74 -11.04
C LYS A 53 12.79 -16.98 -9.78
N LEU A 54 13.69 -16.06 -9.43
CA LEU A 54 14.53 -16.20 -8.23
C LEU A 54 13.70 -16.20 -6.95
N LEU A 55 12.74 -15.28 -6.83
CA LEU A 55 11.83 -15.19 -5.67
C LEU A 55 10.94 -16.43 -5.56
N GLY A 56 10.50 -17.01 -6.68
CA GLY A 56 9.70 -18.23 -6.68
C GLY A 56 10.46 -19.50 -6.26
N LEU A 57 11.79 -19.51 -6.42
CA LEU A 57 12.64 -20.64 -6.00
C LEU A 57 13.02 -20.56 -4.51
N ASP A 58 12.99 -19.37 -3.91
CA ASP A 58 13.38 -19.18 -2.52
C ASP A 58 12.18 -19.36 -1.57
N SER A 59 12.21 -20.44 -0.78
CA SER A 59 11.22 -20.74 0.26
C SER A 59 11.03 -19.59 1.27
N LEU A 60 12.09 -18.81 1.52
CA LEU A 60 12.07 -17.68 2.45
C LEU A 60 11.50 -16.41 1.82
N LEU A 61 11.57 -16.23 0.50
CA LEU A 61 11.11 -15.00 -0.16
C LEU A 61 9.80 -15.17 -0.93
N SER A 62 9.30 -16.40 -1.02
CA SER A 62 8.04 -16.77 -1.70
C SER A 62 6.79 -16.02 -1.20
N TYR A 63 6.82 -15.47 0.02
CA TYR A 63 5.70 -14.70 0.57
C TYR A 63 5.65 -13.25 0.07
N LEU A 64 6.70 -12.77 -0.60
CA LEU A 64 6.81 -11.38 -1.01
C LEU A 64 6.05 -11.15 -2.32
N PRO A 65 5.16 -10.15 -2.40
CA PRO A 65 4.46 -9.85 -3.65
C PRO A 65 5.46 -9.37 -4.72
N ALA A 66 5.24 -9.74 -5.98
CA ALA A 66 6.12 -9.38 -7.09
C ALA A 66 6.27 -7.86 -7.29
N ASP A 67 5.30 -7.07 -6.82
CA ASP A 67 5.30 -5.60 -6.90
C ASP A 67 5.69 -4.92 -5.56
N VAL A 68 6.37 -5.66 -4.68
CA VAL A 68 6.85 -5.12 -3.40
C VAL A 68 7.70 -3.88 -3.61
N SER A 69 7.44 -2.85 -2.79
CA SER A 69 8.28 -1.66 -2.77
C SER A 69 9.45 -1.88 -1.80
N PRO A 70 10.64 -1.29 -2.06
CA PRO A 70 11.75 -1.34 -1.08
C PRO A 70 11.35 -0.72 0.26
N GLU A 71 10.37 0.18 0.25
CA GLU A 71 9.79 0.81 1.43
C GLU A 71 8.97 -0.18 2.28
N GLU A 72 8.23 -1.11 1.66
CA GLU A 72 7.53 -2.19 2.38
C GLU A 72 8.52 -3.18 2.99
N VAL A 73 9.57 -3.55 2.25
CA VAL A 73 10.63 -4.44 2.78
C VAL A 73 11.32 -3.80 3.98
N ALA A 74 11.69 -2.52 3.87
CA ALA A 74 12.27 -1.78 4.99
C ALA A 74 11.31 -1.66 6.17
N ALA A 75 10.01 -1.48 5.92
CA ALA A 75 8.99 -1.44 6.95
C ALA A 75 8.85 -2.78 7.69
N GLU A 76 8.91 -3.91 6.98
CA GLU A 76 8.82 -5.25 7.55
C GLU A 76 10.07 -5.58 8.39
N LEU A 77 11.26 -5.26 7.89
CA LEU A 77 12.50 -5.39 8.67
C LEU A 77 12.43 -4.55 9.95
N ALA A 78 11.96 -3.31 9.86
CA ALA A 78 11.81 -2.44 11.03
C ALA A 78 10.77 -2.98 12.03
N LEU A 79 9.73 -3.70 11.58
CA LEU A 79 8.81 -4.41 12.48
C LEU A 79 9.51 -5.57 13.19
N GLN A 80 10.27 -6.39 12.46
CA GLN A 80 11.03 -7.51 13.03
C GLN A 80 12.06 -7.05 14.06
N HIS A 81 12.74 -5.92 13.81
CA HIS A 81 13.66 -5.29 14.76
C HIS A 81 12.98 -4.50 15.87
N GLY A 82 11.64 -4.42 15.88
CA GLY A 82 10.88 -3.68 16.89
C GLY A 82 11.12 -2.16 16.84
N GLN A 83 11.52 -1.61 15.70
CA GLN A 83 11.68 -0.17 15.48
C GLN A 83 10.38 0.46 14.97
N SER A 84 9.54 -0.34 14.30
CA SER A 84 8.22 0.05 13.81
C SER A 84 7.09 -0.58 14.62
N MET A 85 5.89 -0.05 14.42
CA MET A 85 4.64 -0.55 14.92
C MET A 85 3.62 -0.66 13.77
N SER A 86 2.80 -1.70 13.85
CA SER A 86 1.72 -2.00 12.92
C SER A 86 0.42 -1.47 13.51
N LEU A 87 -0.31 -0.68 12.74
CA LEU A 87 -1.56 -0.04 13.14
C LEU A 87 -2.67 -0.52 12.22
N THR A 88 -3.84 -0.81 12.80
CA THR A 88 -5.00 -1.24 12.02
C THR A 88 -5.94 -0.06 11.80
N LEU A 89 -6.04 0.39 10.56
CA LEU A 89 -6.91 1.49 10.20
C LEU A 89 -8.24 0.97 9.66
N HIS A 90 -9.29 1.23 10.44
CA HIS A 90 -10.67 0.87 10.14
C HIS A 90 -11.36 1.96 9.32
N LYS A 91 -12.03 1.50 8.27
CA LYS A 91 -12.94 2.30 7.47
C LYS A 91 -14.38 1.91 7.78
N GLU A 92 -15.31 2.85 7.56
CA GLU A 92 -16.76 2.70 7.78
C GLU A 92 -17.38 1.48 7.06
N ASN A 93 -16.79 1.01 5.95
CA ASN A 93 -17.28 -0.13 5.18
C ASN A 93 -16.71 -1.50 5.62
N ARG A 94 -16.22 -1.63 6.87
CA ARG A 94 -15.54 -2.82 7.39
C ARG A 94 -14.24 -3.20 6.66
N GLN A 95 -13.72 -2.31 5.82
CA GLN A 95 -12.40 -2.47 5.23
C GLN A 95 -11.35 -2.03 6.25
N THR A 96 -10.32 -2.84 6.40
CA THR A 96 -9.17 -2.54 7.25
C THR A 96 -7.90 -2.39 6.41
N TRP A 97 -7.00 -1.55 6.88
CA TRP A 97 -5.68 -1.37 6.30
C TRP A 97 -4.64 -1.52 7.39
N ASN A 98 -3.67 -2.41 7.17
CA ASN A 98 -2.49 -2.48 8.03
C ASN A 98 -1.50 -1.40 7.58
N VAL A 99 -1.16 -0.49 8.49
CA VAL A 99 -0.26 0.64 8.25
C VAL A 99 0.91 0.54 9.20
N VAL A 100 2.12 0.50 8.64
CA VAL A 100 3.36 0.39 9.42
C VAL A 100 4.00 1.77 9.57
N VAL A 101 4.35 2.13 10.80
CA VAL A 101 4.98 3.41 11.13
C VAL A 101 6.10 3.21 12.15
N HIS A 102 7.08 4.10 12.19
CA HIS A 102 8.12 4.08 13.22
C HIS A 102 7.53 4.33 14.63
N LYS A 103 8.11 3.75 15.69
CA LYS A 103 7.61 3.94 17.07
C LYS A 103 7.61 5.41 17.52
N GLY A 104 8.58 6.20 17.07
CA GLY A 104 8.68 7.63 17.32
C GLY A 104 8.01 8.52 16.27
N ALA A 105 7.08 7.98 15.48
CA ALA A 105 6.42 8.72 14.41
C ALA A 105 5.43 9.76 14.95
N LYS A 106 5.28 10.85 14.19
CA LYS A 106 4.26 11.88 14.42
C LYS A 106 2.95 11.54 13.71
N VAL A 107 1.89 12.28 14.03
CA VAL A 107 0.60 12.15 13.33
C VAL A 107 0.73 12.41 11.82
N ILE A 108 1.59 13.35 11.41
CA ILE A 108 1.85 13.59 9.98
C ILE A 108 2.47 12.38 9.27
N ASP A 109 3.39 11.68 9.94
CA ASP A 109 4.03 10.48 9.39
C ASP A 109 3.03 9.35 9.23
N LEU A 110 2.11 9.21 10.19
CA LEU A 110 0.98 8.28 10.06
C LEU A 110 0.12 8.61 8.84
N LYS A 111 -0.23 9.88 8.61
CA LYS A 111 -1.01 10.28 7.42
C LYS A 111 -0.26 9.97 6.12
N HIS A 112 1.06 10.16 6.08
CA HIS A 112 1.88 9.77 4.94
C HIS A 112 1.92 8.26 4.72
N ALA A 113 2.08 7.48 5.80
CA ALA A 113 2.06 6.02 5.75
C ALA A 113 0.70 5.48 5.26
N VAL A 114 -0.40 6.05 5.75
CA VAL A 114 -1.76 5.72 5.26
C VAL A 114 -1.88 6.01 3.77
N LYS A 115 -1.40 7.19 3.33
CA LYS A 115 -1.41 7.55 1.91
C LYS A 115 -0.66 6.53 1.07
N ARG A 116 0.55 6.16 1.47
CA ARG A 116 1.41 5.19 0.78
C ARG A 116 0.74 3.82 0.71
N CYS A 117 0.34 3.28 1.87
CA CYS A 117 -0.29 1.97 1.99
C CYS A 117 -1.53 1.84 1.11
N VAL A 118 -2.45 2.83 1.19
CA VAL A 118 -3.67 2.79 0.39
C VAL A 118 -3.37 2.96 -1.10
N THR A 119 -2.47 3.87 -1.49
CA THR A 119 -2.08 4.03 -2.90
C THR A 119 -1.49 2.75 -3.48
N GLN A 120 -0.66 2.03 -2.71
CA GLN A 120 -0.10 0.76 -3.12
C GLN A 120 -1.15 -0.34 -3.27
N GLN A 121 -2.09 -0.44 -2.32
CA GLN A 121 -3.20 -1.38 -2.43
C GLN A 121 -4.12 -1.09 -3.63
N LEU A 122 -4.36 0.18 -3.96
CA LEU A 122 -5.12 0.54 -5.17
C LEU A 122 -4.40 0.07 -6.43
N LYS A 123 -3.08 0.29 -6.50
CA LYS A 123 -2.23 -0.15 -7.62
C LYS A 123 -2.31 -1.67 -7.80
N ARG A 124 -2.19 -2.44 -6.71
CA ARG A 124 -2.32 -3.91 -6.71
C ARG A 124 -3.69 -4.41 -7.20
N ARG A 125 -4.75 -3.65 -6.93
CA ARG A 125 -6.11 -3.96 -7.41
C ARG A 125 -6.37 -3.54 -8.85
N GLY A 126 -5.37 -2.97 -9.54
CA GLY A 126 -5.54 -2.42 -10.89
C GLY A 126 -6.45 -1.19 -10.94
N GLU A 127 -6.70 -0.53 -9.80
CA GLU A 127 -7.62 0.58 -9.74
C GLU A 127 -6.93 1.90 -10.13
N THR A 128 -7.38 2.52 -11.22
CA THR A 128 -6.82 3.79 -11.73
C THR A 128 -7.30 5.04 -10.97
N ARG A 129 -8.17 4.86 -9.97
CA ARG A 129 -8.76 5.98 -9.23
C ARG A 129 -7.73 6.69 -8.36
N LYS A 130 -7.62 8.00 -8.53
CA LYS A 130 -6.76 8.86 -7.70
C LYS A 130 -7.51 9.34 -6.47
N ILE A 131 -6.91 9.16 -5.29
CA ILE A 131 -7.43 9.70 -4.02
C ILE A 131 -6.89 11.11 -3.82
N SER A 132 -7.78 12.08 -3.60
CA SER A 132 -7.39 13.41 -3.11
C SER A 132 -7.15 13.37 -1.62
N TRP A 133 -5.92 13.06 -1.21
CA TRP A 133 -5.52 13.01 0.21
C TRP A 133 -5.72 14.33 0.92
N ARG A 134 -5.50 15.46 0.22
CA ARG A 134 -5.81 16.79 0.74
C ARG A 134 -7.28 16.90 1.16
N TYR A 135 -8.21 16.38 0.36
CA TYR A 135 -9.63 16.36 0.71
C TYR A 135 -9.92 15.38 1.86
N VAL A 136 -9.32 14.19 1.83
CA VAL A 136 -9.49 13.18 2.91
C VAL A 136 -9.11 13.78 4.27
N TRP A 137 -7.95 14.41 4.36
CA TRP A 137 -7.48 15.00 5.61
C TRP A 137 -8.22 16.28 5.99
N LYS A 138 -8.73 17.06 5.01
CA LYS A 138 -9.59 18.22 5.28
C LYS A 138 -10.94 17.84 5.88
N ASN A 139 -11.49 16.68 5.52
CA ASN A 139 -12.87 16.31 5.85
C ASN A 139 -12.99 15.19 6.88
N ASN A 140 -11.88 14.56 7.29
CA ASN A 140 -11.87 13.49 8.27
C ASN A 140 -10.74 13.71 9.31
N HIS A 141 -10.87 13.07 10.47
CA HIS A 141 -9.79 12.84 11.44
C HIS A 141 -9.55 11.35 11.58
N LEU A 142 -8.38 11.00 12.11
CA LEU A 142 -8.14 9.69 12.69
C LEU A 142 -8.56 9.75 14.16
N LEU A 143 -9.27 8.73 14.62
CA LEU A 143 -9.72 8.57 16.00
C LEU A 143 -8.99 7.37 16.61
N PHE A 144 -8.42 7.57 17.80
CA PHE A 144 -7.88 6.54 18.66
C PHE A 144 -8.47 6.72 20.05
N ASP A 145 -9.00 5.66 20.67
CA ASP A 145 -9.54 5.68 22.04
C ASP A 145 -10.36 6.94 22.38
N HIS A 146 -11.36 7.24 21.55
CA HIS A 146 -12.24 8.41 21.68
C HIS A 146 -11.57 9.80 21.53
N GLN A 147 -10.27 9.85 21.26
CA GLN A 147 -9.51 11.06 20.99
C GLN A 147 -9.19 11.19 19.49
N THR A 148 -9.37 12.39 18.93
CA THR A 148 -8.98 12.66 17.54
C THR A 148 -7.52 13.07 17.45
N LEU A 149 -6.79 12.50 16.50
CA LEU A 149 -5.43 12.92 16.16
C LEU A 149 -5.51 14.17 15.28
N ASP A 150 -5.49 15.34 15.90
CA ASP A 150 -5.70 16.64 15.28
C ASP A 150 -4.42 17.47 15.16
N ASN A 151 -3.44 17.28 16.05
CA ASN A 151 -2.12 17.88 15.96
C ASN A 151 -1.15 17.02 15.14
N ASP A 152 -0.73 17.52 13.97
CA ASP A 152 0.19 16.84 13.05
C ASP A 152 1.61 16.66 13.60
N GLU A 153 2.03 17.53 14.52
CA GLU A 153 3.38 17.55 15.08
C GLU A 153 3.53 16.70 16.35
N ALA A 154 2.42 16.31 16.96
CA ALA A 154 2.42 15.47 18.16
C ALA A 154 2.87 14.04 17.84
N LEU A 155 3.54 13.41 18.79
CA LEU A 155 3.94 12.02 18.66
C LEU A 155 2.70 11.12 18.80
N LEU A 156 2.70 10.00 18.10
CA LEU A 156 1.64 9.00 18.24
C LEU A 156 1.56 8.46 19.68
N SER A 157 2.70 8.36 20.36
CA SER A 157 2.80 7.98 21.77
C SER A 157 2.07 8.94 22.71
N ASP A 158 1.98 10.23 22.37
CA ASP A 158 1.31 11.24 23.21
C ASP A 158 -0.21 11.01 23.25
N TYR A 159 -0.76 10.38 22.21
CA TYR A 159 -2.16 9.93 22.16
C TYR A 159 -2.35 8.51 22.72
N GLY A 160 -1.30 7.85 23.20
CA GLY A 160 -1.35 6.46 23.66
C GLY A 160 -1.41 5.43 22.53
N VAL A 161 -1.15 5.82 21.27
CA VAL A 161 -1.13 4.88 20.14
C VAL A 161 0.10 3.98 20.26
N ALA A 162 -0.14 2.67 20.21
CA ALA A 162 0.87 1.64 20.39
C ALA A 162 0.81 0.61 19.25
N ASN A 163 1.69 -0.40 19.32
CA ASN A 163 1.67 -1.49 18.36
C ASN A 163 0.34 -2.26 18.44
N LYS A 164 -0.22 -2.56 17.26
CA LYS A 164 -1.52 -3.21 17.05
C LYS A 164 -2.72 -2.36 17.47
N SER A 165 -2.55 -1.06 17.67
CA SER A 165 -3.67 -0.15 17.94
C SER A 165 -4.63 -0.04 16.76
N ASP A 166 -5.92 0.09 17.08
CA ASP A 166 -6.99 0.30 16.13
C ASP A 166 -7.31 1.80 15.98
N LEU A 167 -7.31 2.27 14.74
CA LEU A 167 -7.60 3.66 14.37
C LEU A 167 -8.85 3.70 13.51
N TYR A 168 -9.65 4.75 13.63
CA TYR A 168 -10.90 4.89 12.88
C TYR A 168 -10.94 6.21 12.11
N PHE A 169 -11.41 6.17 10.86
CA PHE A 169 -11.76 7.41 10.16
C PHE A 169 -13.07 7.98 10.71
N VAL A 170 -13.01 9.21 11.20
CA VAL A 170 -14.19 9.96 11.65
C VAL A 170 -14.40 11.23 10.85
N LYS A 171 -15.65 11.54 10.52
CA LYS A 171 -16.00 12.78 9.82
C LYS A 171 -15.74 13.99 10.70
N ARG A 172 -15.14 15.04 10.13
CA ARG A 172 -15.12 16.35 10.78
C ARG A 172 -16.54 16.89 10.84
N LYS A 173 -17.00 17.26 12.05
CA LYS A 173 -18.26 18.00 12.20
C LYS A 173 -18.09 19.33 11.47
N ARG A 174 -18.98 19.62 10.52
CA ARG A 174 -19.06 20.97 9.94
C ARG A 174 -19.56 21.89 11.05
N ILE A 175 -18.73 22.85 11.46
CA ILE A 175 -19.24 24.01 12.18
C ILE A 175 -20.18 24.72 11.19
N LYS A 176 -21.49 24.65 11.45
CA LYS A 176 -22.49 25.41 10.70
C LYS A 176 -22.48 26.83 11.28
N GLY A 177 -21.92 27.79 10.54
CA GLY A 177 -21.83 29.23 10.90
C GLY A 177 -20.37 29.69 10.99
N ALA A 178 -19.94 30.85 10.50
CA ALA A 178 -20.65 32.11 10.30
C ALA A 178 -20.36 32.72 8.92
N ARG A 179 -21.40 33.21 8.25
CA ARG A 179 -21.31 34.32 7.31
C ARG A 179 -22.07 35.48 7.93
#